data_AF-A0A2W4PIM4-F1
#
_entry.id   AF-A0A2W4PIM4-F1
#
_cell.length_a   1.000
_cell.length_b   1.000
_cell.length_c   1.000
_cell.angle_alpha   90.00
_cell.angle_beta   90.00
_cell.angle_gamma   90.00
#
_symmetry.space_group_name_H-M   'P 1'
#
loop_
_entity.id
_entity.type
_entity.pdbx_description
1 polymer ?
#
loop_
_entity_poly.entity_id
_entity_poly.type
_entity_poly.pdbx_seq_one_letter_code
_entity_poly.pdbx_strand_id
1 'polypeptide(L)'
;MPLIDLPRALEDYFAFAETEPTRRGRRFSITLPYLSGEKLDRLQWWYHVTPAEEQMFDGHALVVFRERAVERFRRHIERWLEINRQRLHDGDPLPRLSPLPARAPAIAGATCATDIPDQGQDEQPESAEELANAS
;
A
#
# COMPACT_ATOMS: atom_id res chain seq x y z
N MET A 1 -7.35 7.20 7.05
CA MET A 1 -6.10 7.72 6.47
C MET A 1 -6.09 7.38 4.99
N PRO A 2 -5.75 8.31 4.10
CA PRO A 2 -5.68 8.02 2.67
C PRO A 2 -4.60 6.96 2.40
N LEU A 3 -4.85 6.07 1.43
CA LEU A 3 -3.87 5.08 0.97
C LEU A 3 -2.75 5.73 0.13
N ILE A 4 -2.98 6.94 -0.37
CA ILE A 4 -2.05 7.72 -1.19
C ILE A 4 -1.99 9.12 -0.59
N ASP A 5 -0.83 9.48 -0.07
CA ASP A 5 -0.55 10.76 0.59
C ASP A 5 0.73 11.36 -0.02
N LEU A 6 0.62 11.89 -1.24
CA LEU A 6 1.76 12.35 -2.03
C LEU A 6 1.70 13.88 -2.23
N PRO A 7 2.86 14.57 -2.28
CA PRO A 7 2.93 16.01 -2.49
C PRO A 7 2.57 16.44 -3.93
N ARG A 8 2.52 15.47 -4.86
CA ARG A 8 2.16 15.66 -6.27
C ARG A 8 1.13 14.60 -6.66
N ALA A 9 0.46 14.80 -7.79
CA ALA A 9 -0.45 13.79 -8.31
C ALA A 9 0.29 12.47 -8.56
N LEU A 10 -0.39 11.33 -8.36
CA LEU A 10 0.20 10.01 -8.58
C LEU A 10 0.76 9.87 -10.01
N GLU A 11 0.09 10.52 -10.95
CA GLU A 11 0.35 10.48 -12.39
C GLU A 11 1.67 11.16 -12.77
N ASP A 12 2.12 12.15 -11.98
CA ASP A 12 3.42 12.80 -12.15
C ASP A 12 4.60 11.85 -11.91
N TYR A 13 4.39 10.77 -11.15
CA TYR A 13 5.42 9.77 -10.89
C TYR A 13 5.45 8.65 -11.95
N PHE A 14 4.54 8.66 -12.91
CA PHE A 14 4.47 7.62 -13.93
C PHE A 14 5.53 7.81 -15.01
N ALA A 15 6.35 6.79 -15.20
CA ALA A 15 7.25 6.66 -16.34
C ALA A 15 6.53 5.90 -17.47
N PHE A 16 6.45 6.52 -18.64
CA PHE A 16 5.84 5.94 -19.83
C PHE A 16 6.93 5.47 -20.79
N ALA A 17 6.76 4.28 -21.35
CA ALA A 17 7.61 3.79 -22.43
C ALA A 17 6.76 3.25 -23.57
N GLU A 18 7.17 3.58 -24.78
CA GLU A 18 6.50 3.20 -26.03
C GLU A 18 7.48 2.39 -26.87
N THR A 19 7.02 1.28 -27.44
CA THR A 19 7.82 0.52 -28.42
C THR A 19 7.55 1.05 -29.82
N GLU A 20 8.52 0.88 -30.72
CA GLU A 20 8.36 1.22 -32.13
C GLU A 20 7.10 0.59 -32.75
N PRO A 21 6.41 1.30 -33.65
CA PRO A 21 5.25 0.78 -34.36
C PRO A 21 5.62 -0.43 -35.20
N THR A 22 4.95 -1.55 -34.94
CA THR A 22 5.09 -2.78 -35.73
C THR A 22 3.84 -3.00 -36.57
N ARG A 23 3.91 -3.90 -37.56
CA ARG A 23 2.72 -4.34 -38.33
C ARG A 23 1.61 -4.95 -37.46
N ARG A 24 1.92 -5.35 -36.22
CA ARG A 24 0.95 -5.89 -35.26
C ARG A 24 0.33 -4.83 -34.35
N GLY A 25 0.89 -3.62 -34.33
CA GLY A 25 0.51 -2.54 -33.42
C GLY A 25 1.68 -2.00 -32.61
N ARG A 26 1.34 -1.25 -31.57
CA ARG A 26 2.28 -0.62 -30.63
C ARG A 26 2.07 -1.18 -29.23
N ARG A 27 3.18 -1.39 -28.50
CA ARG A 27 3.15 -1.74 -27.08
C ARG A 27 3.53 -0.53 -26.25
N PHE A 28 2.81 -0.37 -25.15
CA PHE A 28 3.01 0.70 -24.21
C PHE A 28 3.18 0.12 -22.82
N SER A 29 3.93 0.83 -22.00
CA SER A 29 4.06 0.52 -20.58
C SER A 29 3.95 1.78 -19.74
N ILE A 30 3.28 1.64 -18.60
CA ILE A 30 3.23 2.65 -17.54
C ILE A 30 3.89 2.03 -16.33
N THR A 31 4.86 2.74 -15.76
CA THR A 31 5.65 2.27 -14.63
C THR A 31 5.57 3.29 -13.49
N LEU A 32 5.26 2.83 -12.29
CA LEU A 32 5.37 3.60 -11.05
C LEU A 32 6.57 3.06 -10.24
N PRO A 33 7.73 3.73 -10.25
CA PRO A 33 8.80 3.42 -9.32
C PRO A 33 8.45 3.84 -7.89
N TYR A 34 8.82 3.03 -6.91
CA TYR A 34 8.60 3.34 -5.49
C TYR A 34 9.70 2.77 -4.60
N LEU A 35 9.85 3.33 -3.41
CA LEU A 35 10.78 2.84 -2.38
C LEU A 35 10.03 2.00 -1.36
N SER A 36 10.44 0.75 -1.16
CA SER A 36 9.96 -0.13 -0.08
C SER A 36 11.05 -0.28 0.97
N GLY A 37 10.96 0.49 2.05
CA GLY A 37 12.08 0.67 2.98
C GLY A 37 13.28 1.31 2.27
N GLU A 38 14.35 0.53 2.09
CA GLU A 38 15.57 0.95 1.38
C GLU A 38 15.64 0.41 -0.06
N LYS A 39 14.69 -0.44 -0.46
CA LYS A 39 14.70 -1.08 -1.77
C LYS A 39 13.91 -0.27 -2.79
N LEU A 40 14.52 0.02 -3.94
CA LEU A 40 13.81 0.51 -5.12
C LEU A 40 13.09 -0.63 -5.84
N ASP A 41 11.79 -0.47 -6.04
CA ASP A 41 10.95 -1.43 -6.75
C ASP A 41 9.99 -0.67 -7.70
N ARG A 42 9.15 -1.39 -8.46
CA ARG A 42 8.26 -0.75 -9.44
C ARG A 42 6.99 -1.54 -9.70
N LEU A 43 5.88 -0.83 -9.84
CA LEU A 43 4.65 -1.38 -10.43
C LEU A 43 4.67 -1.09 -11.93
N GLN A 44 4.31 -2.07 -12.75
CA GLN A 44 4.30 -1.91 -14.20
C GLN A 44 3.02 -2.47 -14.81
N TRP A 45 2.45 -1.70 -15.72
CA TRP A 45 1.27 -2.07 -16.49
C TRP A 45 1.58 -2.01 -17.98
N TRP A 46 1.24 -3.08 -18.70
CA TRP A 46 1.46 -3.20 -20.14
C TRP A 46 0.13 -3.17 -20.88
N TYR A 47 0.10 -2.49 -22.02
CA TYR A 47 -1.03 -2.55 -22.94
C TYR A 47 -0.56 -2.51 -24.39
N HIS A 48 -1.42 -3.01 -25.27
CA HIS A 48 -1.16 -3.10 -26.70
C HIS A 48 -2.29 -2.40 -27.44
N VAL A 49 -1.93 -1.56 -28.41
CA VAL A 49 -2.87 -0.87 -29.28
C VAL A 49 -2.69 -1.43 -30.69
N THR A 50 -3.76 -1.98 -31.23
CA THR A 50 -3.77 -2.50 -32.61
C THR A 50 -3.81 -1.35 -33.62
N PRO A 51 -3.34 -1.56 -34.87
CA PRO A 51 -3.40 -0.53 -35.89
C PRO A 51 -4.83 -0.12 -36.25
N ALA A 52 -5.83 -0.99 -36.05
CA ALA A 52 -7.24 -0.65 -36.23
C ALA A 52 -7.73 0.34 -35.16
N GLU A 53 -7.34 0.11 -33.90
CA GLU A 53 -7.64 1.02 -32.78
C GLU A 53 -6.95 2.37 -32.93
N GLU A 54 -5.76 2.40 -33.53
CA GLU A 54 -5.04 3.65 -33.79
C GLU A 54 -5.71 4.50 -34.87
N GLN A 55 -6.24 3.85 -35.92
CA GLN A 55 -6.96 4.50 -37.01
C GLN A 55 -8.31 5.07 -36.58
N MET A 56 -8.92 4.58 -35.49
CA MET A 56 -10.22 5.07 -34.99
C MET A 56 -10.20 6.51 -34.46
N PHE A 57 -9.03 7.06 -34.15
CA PHE A 57 -8.92 8.37 -33.48
C PHE A 57 -8.08 9.37 -34.28
N ASP A 58 -7.93 9.19 -35.60
CA ASP A 58 -7.34 10.16 -36.55
C ASP A 58 -6.07 10.87 -36.04
N GLY A 59 -5.13 10.11 -35.43
CA GLY A 59 -3.86 10.63 -34.92
C GLY A 59 -3.87 11.09 -33.45
N HIS A 60 -5.02 11.19 -32.79
CA HIS A 60 -5.16 11.45 -31.34
C HIS A 60 -5.27 10.17 -30.49
N ALA A 61 -5.24 9.00 -31.13
CA ALA A 61 -5.39 7.69 -30.48
C ALA A 61 -4.50 7.53 -29.26
N LEU A 62 -3.23 7.93 -29.39
CA LEU A 62 -2.23 7.74 -28.36
C LEU A 62 -2.56 8.49 -27.07
N VAL A 63 -3.07 9.72 -27.18
CA VAL A 63 -3.46 10.52 -26.02
C VAL A 63 -4.64 9.86 -25.31
N VAL A 64 -5.67 9.47 -26.06
CA VAL A 64 -6.87 8.82 -25.51
C VAL A 64 -6.54 7.49 -24.85
N PHE A 65 -5.71 6.65 -25.48
CA PHE A 65 -5.29 5.37 -24.91
C PHE A 65 -4.43 5.58 -23.66
N ARG A 66 -3.57 6.60 -23.66
CA ARG A 66 -2.75 6.94 -22.50
C ARG A 66 -3.60 7.39 -21.32
N GLU A 67 -4.54 8.31 -21.50
CA GLU A 67 -5.45 8.76 -20.44
C GLU A 67 -6.24 7.60 -19.84
N ARG A 68 -6.82 6.75 -20.69
CA ARG A 68 -7.54 5.55 -20.24
C ARG A 68 -6.64 4.56 -19.50
N ALA A 69 -5.41 4.39 -19.95
CA ALA A 69 -4.45 3.49 -19.32
C ALA A 69 -3.99 4.05 -17.96
N VAL A 70 -3.79 5.37 -17.85
CA VAL A 70 -3.49 6.06 -16.59
C VAL A 70 -4.61 5.86 -15.57
N GLU A 71 -5.86 6.07 -15.97
CA GLU A 71 -7.00 5.88 -15.07
C GLU A 71 -7.13 4.43 -14.58
N ARG A 72 -6.93 3.46 -15.48
CA ARG A 72 -6.92 2.03 -15.13
C ARG A 72 -5.77 1.68 -14.19
N PHE A 73 -4.58 2.21 -14.46
CA PHE A 73 -3.40 1.94 -13.65
C PHE A 73 -3.54 2.54 -12.25
N ARG A 74 -4.09 3.75 -12.15
CA ARG A 74 -4.42 4.37 -10.86
C ARG A 74 -5.36 3.50 -10.03
N ARG A 75 -6.49 3.07 -10.61
CA ARG A 75 -7.43 2.16 -9.90
C ARG A 75 -6.78 0.84 -9.50
N HIS A 76 -5.88 0.33 -10.34
CA HIS A 76 -5.11 -0.88 -10.02
C HIS A 76 -4.19 -0.66 -8.83
N ILE A 77 -3.46 0.46 -8.78
CA ILE A 77 -2.58 0.82 -7.67
C ILE A 77 -3.40 0.99 -6.38
N GLU A 78 -4.51 1.72 -6.43
CA GLU A 78 -5.40 1.90 -5.27
C GLU A 78 -5.89 0.56 -4.72
N ARG A 79 -6.38 -0.34 -5.59
CA ARG A 79 -6.79 -1.69 -5.20
C ARG A 79 -5.62 -2.52 -4.66
N TRP A 80 -4.46 -2.42 -5.28
CA TRP A 80 -3.27 -3.15 -4.84
C TRP A 80 -2.81 -2.68 -3.44
N LEU A 81 -2.81 -1.37 -3.18
CA LEU A 81 -2.52 -0.80 -1.86
C LEU A 81 -3.52 -1.26 -0.79
N GLU A 82 -4.81 -1.28 -1.14
CA GLU A 82 -5.87 -1.73 -0.23
C GLU A 82 -5.69 -3.20 0.16
N ILE A 83 -5.49 -4.08 -0.82
CA ILE A 83 -5.32 -5.53 -0.61
C ILE A 83 -4.07 -5.81 0.22
N ASN A 84 -2.95 -5.13 -0.08
CA ASN A 84 -1.70 -5.35 0.62
C ASN A 84 -1.60 -4.58 1.95
N ARG A 85 -2.63 -3.81 2.33
CA ARG A 85 -2.64 -2.94 3.53
C ARG A 85 -1.42 -2.01 3.56
N GLN A 86 -1.11 -1.41 2.42
CA GLN A 86 0.01 -0.51 2.24
C GLN A 86 -0.46 0.90 1.90
N ARG A 87 0.43 1.87 2.06
CA ARG A 87 0.20 3.26 1.66
C ARG A 87 1.41 3.83 0.94
N LEU A 88 1.16 4.69 -0.04
CA LEU A 88 2.17 5.54 -0.66
C LEU A 88 2.20 6.89 0.07
N HIS A 89 3.39 7.33 0.46
CA HIS A 89 3.63 8.58 1.21
C HIS A 89 5.02 9.13 0.84
N ASP A 90 5.36 10.33 1.32
CA ASP A 90 6.71 10.91 1.23
C ASP A 90 7.30 10.89 -0.19
N GLY A 91 6.64 11.61 -1.11
CA GLY A 91 6.88 11.51 -2.55
C GLY A 91 8.08 12.26 -3.14
N ASP A 92 9.04 12.77 -2.37
CA ASP A 92 10.15 13.54 -2.96
C ASP A 92 11.51 12.85 -2.70
N PRO A 93 12.21 12.32 -3.73
CA PRO A 93 11.89 12.33 -5.17
C PRO A 93 11.03 11.13 -5.66
N LEU A 94 10.84 10.10 -4.83
CA LEU A 94 10.08 8.89 -5.19
C LEU A 94 9.07 8.57 -4.10
N PRO A 95 7.88 8.07 -4.45
CA PRO A 95 6.89 7.67 -3.46
C PRO A 95 7.42 6.50 -2.62
N ARG A 96 7.26 6.62 -1.30
CA ARG A 96 7.60 5.58 -0.33
C ARG A 96 6.39 4.71 -0.04
N LEU A 97 6.60 3.41 -0.07
CA LEU A 97 5.64 2.39 0.30
C LEU A 97 5.89 2.01 1.76
N SER A 98 4.88 2.21 2.61
CA SER A 98 4.90 1.76 3.99
C SER A 98 3.64 0.94 4.30
N PRO A 99 3.69 0.04 5.30
CA PRO A 99 2.49 -0.57 5.85
C PRO A 99 1.53 0.52 6.32
N LEU A 100 0.23 0.32 6.09
CA LEU A 100 -0.80 1.15 6.67
C LEU A 100 -0.75 0.93 8.20
N PRO A 101 -0.52 1.97 9.02
CA PRO A 101 -0.48 1.79 10.45
C PRO A 101 -1.81 1.18 10.90
N ALA A 102 -1.73 0.07 11.63
CA ALA A 102 -2.89 -0.46 12.33
C ALA A 102 -3.47 0.69 13.15
N ARG A 103 -4.79 0.92 13.03
CA ARG A 103 -5.49 1.94 13.82
C ARG A 103 -5.19 1.64 15.28
N ALA A 104 -4.26 2.38 15.86
CA ALA A 104 -3.96 2.27 17.28
C ALA A 104 -5.28 2.55 18.02
N PRO A 105 -5.71 1.70 18.96
CA PRO A 105 -6.79 2.09 19.85
C PRO A 105 -6.35 3.41 20.49
N ALA A 106 -7.22 4.42 20.42
CA ALA A 106 -7.00 5.66 21.14
C ALA A 106 -6.82 5.29 22.61
N ILE A 107 -5.58 5.30 23.09
CA ILE A 107 -5.28 5.16 24.51
C ILE A 107 -5.78 6.48 25.10
N ALA A 108 -7.03 6.47 25.54
CA ALA A 108 -7.62 7.55 26.28
C ALA A 108 -6.77 7.75 27.53
N GLY A 109 -6.05 8.87 27.55
CA GLY A 109 -5.48 9.56 28.71
C GLY A 109 -5.04 8.68 29.88
N ALA A 110 -3.74 8.39 29.93
CA ALA A 110 -3.07 8.36 31.22
C ALA A 110 -2.99 9.80 31.76
N THR A 111 -3.63 10.04 32.92
CA THR A 111 -3.26 10.95 34.03
C THR A 111 -4.44 10.92 35.01
N CYS A 112 -4.32 10.65 36.31
CA CYS A 112 -3.47 11.28 37.30
C CYS A 112 -3.26 10.39 38.55
N ALA A 113 -2.14 10.68 39.22
CA ALA A 113 -1.95 10.69 40.67
C ALA A 113 -1.83 9.35 41.43
N THR A 114 -0.57 9.07 41.77
CA THR A 114 -0.04 8.51 43.02
C THR A 114 -0.98 8.58 44.23
N ASP A 115 -1.20 7.44 44.90
CA ASP A 115 -1.08 7.32 46.36
C ASP A 115 -0.89 5.83 46.76
N ILE A 116 0.23 5.54 47.41
CA ILE A 116 0.54 4.31 48.17
C ILE A 116 0.50 4.80 49.62
N PRO A 117 -0.18 4.16 50.60
CA PRO A 117 0.37 2.92 51.15
C PRO A 117 -0.58 1.95 51.91
N ASP A 118 0.03 0.81 52.26
CA ASP A 118 0.01 0.20 53.60
C ASP A 118 -1.02 -0.90 53.97
N GLN A 119 -0.48 -1.89 54.69
CA GLN A 119 -1.09 -2.91 55.57
C GLN A 119 -1.47 -4.28 54.98
N GLY A 120 -0.86 -5.32 55.57
CA GLY A 120 -1.45 -6.67 55.62
C GLY A 120 -0.48 -7.83 55.41
N GLN A 121 0.45 -8.04 56.35
CA GLN A 121 1.07 -9.35 56.60
C GLN A 121 -0.02 -10.38 56.94
N ASP A 122 0.09 -11.63 56.47
CA ASP A 122 0.22 -12.79 57.35
C ASP A 122 0.32 -14.13 56.58
N GLU A 123 1.39 -14.84 56.91
CA GLU A 123 1.47 -16.29 57.18
C GLU A 123 1.16 -17.34 56.09
N GLN A 124 2.26 -17.92 55.58
CA GLN A 124 2.50 -19.35 55.28
C GLN A 124 1.88 -20.34 56.32
N PRO A 125 2.00 -21.69 56.17
CA PRO A 125 2.13 -22.58 55.01
C PRO A 125 1.20 -23.84 55.14
N GLU A 126 1.46 -24.86 54.31
CA GLU A 126 1.42 -26.30 54.67
C GLU A 126 0.37 -27.22 53.98
N SER A 127 0.95 -28.19 53.26
CA SER A 127 0.61 -29.59 53.00
C SER A 127 -0.84 -30.12 53.05
N ALA A 128 -1.19 -30.86 51.99
CA ALA A 128 -1.67 -32.26 52.03
C ALA A 128 -1.80 -32.71 50.55
N GLU A 129 -1.07 -33.71 50.02
CA GLU A 129 -1.41 -35.14 50.15
C GLU A 129 -2.93 -35.34 50.05
N GLU A 130 -3.50 -36.01 49.04
CA GLU A 130 -3.55 -37.47 49.02
C GLU A 130 -4.67 -37.91 48.04
N LEU A 131 -4.37 -38.97 47.27
CA LEU A 131 -5.23 -40.03 46.69
C LEU A 131 -6.34 -39.80 45.63
N ALA A 132 -6.22 -40.68 44.63
CA ALA A 132 -7.26 -41.51 44.00
C ALA A 132 -8.26 -40.81 43.05
N ASN A 133 -8.69 -41.42 41.93
CA ASN A 133 -8.93 -42.82 41.69
C ASN A 133 -8.89 -43.12 40.18
N ALA A 134 -8.40 -44.31 39.86
CA ALA A 134 -8.63 -44.95 38.59
C ALA A 134 -10.09 -45.40 38.48
N SER A 135 -10.66 -45.31 37.27
CA SER A 135 -11.64 -46.25 36.72
C SER A 135 -11.73 -46.02 35.21
#